data_AF-E2C4A8-F1
#
_entry.id   AF-E2C4A8-F1
#
_cell.length_a   1.000
_cell.length_b   1.000
_cell.length_c   1.000
_cell.angle_alpha   90.00
_cell.angle_beta   90.00
_cell.angle_gamma   90.00
#
_symmetry.space_group_name_H-M   'P 1'
#
loop_
_entity.id
_entity.type
_entity.pdbx_description
1 polymer ?
#
loop_
_entity_poly.entity_id
_entity_poly.type
_entity_poly.pdbx_seq_one_letter_code
_entity_poly.pdbx_strand_id
1 'polypeptide(L)'
;FKRFKSDDFNLSDKEYPGGPRKYGNNDLEQLLAENSARKQIELAEQLGVTQQIISKRLHEMGKIQKEGKWVPHELTEADKNQRMAVYFSLLN
;
A
#
# COMPACT_ATOMS: atom_id res chain seq x y z
N PHE A 1 -8.31 30.00 31.97
CA PHE A 1 -9.30 29.19 32.72
C PHE A 1 -10.50 28.68 31.92
N LYS A 2 -10.80 29.11 30.68
CA LYS A 2 -11.97 28.57 29.94
C LYS A 2 -11.97 27.03 29.81
N ARG A 3 -10.80 26.42 29.58
CA ARG A 3 -10.61 24.96 29.48
C ARG A 3 -10.89 24.23 30.80
N PHE A 4 -10.32 24.72 31.91
CA PHE A 4 -10.61 24.22 33.26
C PHE A 4 -12.06 24.46 33.70
N LYS A 5 -12.73 25.52 33.21
CA LYS A 5 -14.14 25.78 33.49
C LYS A 5 -15.10 24.86 32.71
N SER A 6 -14.60 24.11 31.73
CA SER A 6 -15.35 23.11 30.98
C SER A 6 -14.98 21.68 31.37
N ASP A 7 -14.40 21.48 32.56
CA ASP A 7 -13.87 20.20 33.06
C ASP A 7 -12.84 19.52 32.12
N ASP A 8 -12.21 20.28 31.22
CA ASP A 8 -11.14 19.78 30.37
C ASP A 8 -9.78 20.03 31.05
N PHE A 9 -9.38 19.04 31.87
CA PHE A 9 -8.10 18.98 32.56
C PHE A 9 -7.01 18.29 31.73
N ASN A 10 -7.31 17.88 30.48
CA ASN A 10 -6.30 17.25 29.63
C ASN A 10 -5.17 18.25 29.38
N LEU A 11 -3.94 17.89 29.75
CA LEU A 11 -2.75 18.74 29.59
C LEU A 11 -2.08 18.55 28.23
N SER A 12 -2.46 17.51 27.47
CA SER A 12 -1.94 17.27 26.12
C SER A 12 -2.39 18.37 25.17
N ASP A 13 -1.48 18.74 24.27
CA ASP A 13 -1.83 19.60 23.16
C ASP A 13 -2.85 18.92 22.26
N LYS A 14 -3.81 19.70 21.78
CA LYS A 14 -4.74 19.23 20.75
C LYS A 14 -3.95 18.96 19.48
N GLU A 15 -4.38 17.95 18.72
CA GLU A 15 -3.79 17.68 17.42
C GLU A 15 -3.74 18.97 16.59
N TYR A 16 -2.53 19.38 16.27
CA TYR A 16 -2.34 20.52 15.41
C TYR A 16 -2.79 20.10 14.01
N PRO A 17 -3.71 20.85 13.36
CA PRO A 17 -4.04 20.59 11.97
C PRO A 17 -2.77 20.85 11.16
N GLY A 18 -2.07 19.78 10.80
CA GLY A 18 -0.83 19.86 10.04
C GLY A 18 -1.02 20.61 8.72
N GLY A 19 0.10 20.88 8.04
CA GLY A 19 0.05 21.46 6.70
C GLY A 19 -0.77 20.60 5.72
N PRO A 20 -1.33 21.21 4.66
CA PRO A 20 -2.09 20.48 3.65
C PRO A 20 -1.24 19.38 3.02
N ARG A 21 -1.83 18.17 2.87
CA ARG A 21 -1.17 17.06 2.18
C ARG A 21 -1.04 17.38 0.69
N LYS A 22 0.09 17.00 0.09
CA LYS A 22 0.39 17.23 -1.33
C LYS A 22 -0.39 16.33 -2.30
N TYR A 23 -0.86 15.17 -1.81
CA TYR A 23 -1.62 14.20 -2.59
C TYR A 23 -2.80 13.68 -1.76
N GLY A 24 -3.81 13.15 -2.42
CA GLY A 24 -5.01 12.59 -1.82
C GLY A 24 -4.71 11.39 -0.92
N ASN A 25 -5.62 11.11 0.02
CA ASN A 25 -5.40 10.05 1.00
C ASN A 25 -5.20 8.65 0.37
N ASN A 26 -5.78 8.43 -0.81
CA ASN A 26 -5.84 7.11 -1.46
C ASN A 26 -5.01 7.03 -2.74
N ASP A 27 -4.34 8.10 -3.17
CA ASP A 27 -3.63 8.13 -4.45
C ASP A 27 -2.52 7.07 -4.48
N LEU A 28 -1.77 6.93 -3.38
CA LEU A 28 -0.74 5.90 -3.24
C LEU A 28 -1.34 4.48 -3.24
N GLU A 29 -2.53 4.29 -2.64
CA GLU A 29 -3.22 2.99 -2.64
C GLU A 29 -3.64 2.58 -4.04
N GLN A 30 -4.14 3.53 -4.84
CA GLN A 30 -4.54 3.27 -6.23
C GLN A 30 -3.33 2.88 -7.09
N LEU A 31 -2.20 3.56 -6.96
CA LEU A 31 -0.97 3.21 -7.69
C LEU A 31 -0.46 1.80 -7.32
N LEU A 32 -0.55 1.43 -6.04
CA LEU A 32 -0.16 0.09 -5.58
C LEU A 32 -1.15 -1.00 -6.01
N ALA A 33 -2.43 -0.68 -6.16
CA ALA A 33 -3.44 -1.60 -6.66
C ALA A 33 -3.26 -1.92 -8.15
N GLU A 34 -2.83 -0.93 -8.93
CA GLU A 34 -2.48 -1.11 -10.35
C GLU A 34 -1.21 -1.96 -10.50
N ASN A 35 -0.15 -1.64 -9.76
CA ASN A 35 1.07 -2.43 -9.75
C ASN A 35 1.81 -2.29 -8.41
N SER A 36 1.81 -3.37 -7.63
CA SER A 36 2.44 -3.40 -6.31
C SER A 36 3.96 -3.47 -6.34
N ALA A 37 4.58 -3.77 -7.49
CA ALA A 37 6.02 -3.98 -7.64
C ALA A 37 6.79 -2.72 -8.06
N ARG A 38 6.17 -1.53 -8.02
CA ARG A 38 6.82 -0.26 -8.38
C ARG A 38 7.87 0.19 -7.36
N LYS A 39 8.86 0.94 -7.83
CA LYS A 39 9.88 1.53 -6.97
C LYS A 39 9.32 2.76 -6.24
N GLN A 40 9.78 2.99 -5.01
CA GLN A 40 9.36 4.16 -4.23
C GLN A 40 9.71 5.50 -4.90
N ILE A 41 10.81 5.56 -5.66
CA ILE A 41 11.22 6.77 -6.40
C ILE A 41 10.21 7.10 -7.50
N GLU A 42 9.79 6.11 -8.29
CA GLU A 42 8.78 6.29 -9.34
C GLU A 42 7.44 6.76 -8.76
N LEU A 43 7.02 6.17 -7.63
CA LEU A 43 5.82 6.60 -6.91
C LEU A 43 5.95 8.04 -6.39
N ALA A 44 7.13 8.44 -5.95
CA ALA A 44 7.41 9.78 -5.45
C ALA A 44 7.34 10.83 -6.58
N GLU A 45 7.91 10.51 -7.74
CA GLU A 45 7.85 11.34 -8.95
C GLU A 45 6.41 11.52 -9.42
N GLN A 46 5.63 10.44 -9.50
CA GLN A 46 4.22 10.49 -9.90
C GLN A 46 3.35 11.33 -8.95
N LEU A 47 3.64 11.28 -7.65
CA LEU A 47 2.88 12.02 -6.62
C LEU A 47 3.47 13.41 -6.31
N GLY A 48 4.55 13.82 -6.97
CA GLY A 48 5.19 15.12 -6.72
C GLY A 48 5.73 15.29 -5.29
N VAL A 49 6.16 14.19 -4.67
CA VAL A 49 6.70 14.16 -3.30
C VAL A 49 8.10 13.59 -3.25
N THR A 50 8.72 13.64 -2.08
CA THR A 50 10.02 12.98 -1.86
C THR A 50 9.84 11.50 -1.58
N GLN A 51 10.83 10.68 -1.93
CA GLN A 51 10.82 9.24 -1.65
C GLN A 51 10.69 8.91 -0.16
N GLN A 52 11.18 9.78 0.73
CA GLN A 52 11.00 9.65 2.18
C GLN A 52 9.52 9.70 2.61
N ILE A 53 8.71 10.56 1.98
CA ILE A 53 7.27 10.66 2.26
C ILE A 53 6.58 9.36 1.85
N ILE A 54 6.95 8.78 0.71
CA ILE A 54 6.43 7.47 0.26
C ILE A 54 6.81 6.37 1.26
N SER A 55 8.09 6.31 1.66
CA SER A 55 8.57 5.31 2.63
C SER A 55 7.79 5.38 3.96
N LYS A 56 7.63 6.59 4.52
CA LYS A 56 6.86 6.82 5.75
C LYS A 56 5.40 6.37 5.58
N ARG A 57 4.78 6.74 4.46
CA ARG A 57 3.38 6.40 4.21
C ARG A 57 3.17 4.89 4.05
N LEU A 58 4.06 4.21 3.32
CA LEU A 58 4.02 2.75 3.17
C LEU A 58 4.12 2.07 4.54
N HIS A 59 4.99 2.58 5.43
CA HIS A 59 5.11 2.09 6.79
C HIS A 59 3.83 2.31 7.62
N GLU A 60 3.24 3.51 7.58
CA GLU A 60 1.96 3.82 8.24
C GLU A 60 0.80 2.91 7.75
N MET A 61 0.84 2.51 6.47
CA MET A 61 -0.12 1.58 5.87
C MET A 61 0.18 0.10 6.18
N GLY A 62 1.28 -0.21 6.87
CA GLY A 62 1.71 -1.59 7.14
C GLY A 62 2.17 -2.36 5.90
N LYS A 63 2.58 -1.65 4.83
CA LYS A 63 3.12 -2.28 3.62
C LYS A 63 4.57 -2.69 3.82
N ILE A 64 4.91 -3.88 3.32
CA ILE A 64 6.27 -4.42 3.31
C ILE A 64 6.63 -4.90 1.91
N GLN A 65 7.88 -4.72 1.51
CA GLN A 65 8.38 -5.25 0.26
C GLN A 65 8.62 -6.75 0.41
N LYS A 66 7.94 -7.55 -0.42
CA LYS A 66 8.17 -8.98 -0.54
C LYS A 66 8.70 -9.27 -1.94
N GLU A 67 9.74 -10.07 -2.01
CA GLU A 67 10.28 -10.53 -3.28
C GLU A 67 9.27 -11.43 -4.01
N GLY A 68 9.35 -11.41 -5.34
CA GLY A 68 8.54 -12.25 -6.20
C GLY A 68 8.79 -13.74 -5.96
N LYS A 69 7.79 -14.57 -6.23
CA LYS A 69 7.97 -16.03 -6.21
C LYS A 69 8.60 -16.48 -7.52
N TRP A 70 9.61 -17.34 -7.43
CA TRP A 70 10.17 -17.99 -8.60
C TRP A 70 9.18 -19.01 -9.16
N VAL A 71 8.93 -18.94 -10.48
CA VAL A 71 8.08 -19.89 -11.21
C VAL A 71 8.98 -20.64 -12.20
N PRO A 72 9.00 -21.99 -12.20
CA PRO A 72 10.00 -22.76 -12.94
C PRO A 72 10.03 -22.54 -14.45
N HIS A 73 8.87 -22.33 -15.06
CA HIS A 73 8.75 -22.04 -16.48
C HIS A 73 7.44 -21.29 -16.73
N GLU A 74 7.41 -20.58 -17.84
CA GLU A 74 6.19 -19.94 -18.32
C GLU A 74 5.23 -21.01 -18.87
N LEU A 75 3.94 -20.85 -18.58
CA LEU A 75 2.90 -21.76 -19.04
C LEU A 75 2.11 -21.12 -20.16
N THR A 76 1.93 -21.85 -21.25
CA THR A 76 0.96 -21.49 -22.27
C THR A 76 -0.46 -21.71 -21.76
N GLU A 77 -1.45 -21.10 -22.41
CA GLU A 77 -2.87 -21.36 -22.08
C GLU A 77 -3.24 -22.83 -22.27
N ALA A 78 -2.65 -23.51 -23.26
CA ALA A 78 -2.84 -24.95 -23.45
C ALA A 78 -2.31 -25.76 -22.26
N ASP A 79 -1.11 -25.44 -21.77
CA ASP A 79 -0.52 -26.12 -20.60
C ASP A 79 -1.39 -25.94 -19.35
N LYS A 80 -1.91 -24.72 -19.13
CA LYS A 80 -2.81 -24.42 -18.00
C LYS A 80 -4.09 -25.27 -18.07
N ASN A 81 -4.72 -25.32 -19.25
CA ASN A 81 -5.95 -26.09 -19.46
C ASN A 81 -5.73 -27.59 -19.27
N GLN A 82 -4.64 -28.14 -19.80
CA GLN A 82 -4.30 -29.55 -19.63
C GLN A 82 -4.04 -29.87 -18.14
N ARG A 83 -3.31 -29.01 -17.43
CA ARG A 83 -3.07 -29.18 -15.99
C ARG A 83 -4.37 -29.16 -15.19
N MET A 84 -5.29 -28.25 -15.49
CA MET A 84 -6.60 -28.21 -14.84
C MET A 84 -7.40 -29.50 -15.12
N ALA A 85 -7.43 -29.98 -16.37
CA ALA A 85 -8.15 -31.20 -16.73
C ALA A 85 -7.62 -32.43 -15.98
N VAL A 86 -6.29 -32.59 -15.92
CA VAL A 86 -5.65 -33.67 -15.16
C VAL A 86 -5.98 -33.56 -13.67
N TYR A 87 -5.89 -32.36 -13.09
CA TYR A 87 -6.26 -32.12 -11.70
C TYR A 87 -7.70 -32.57 -11.39
N PHE A 88 -8.67 -32.19 -12.23
CA PHE A 88 -10.06 -32.62 -12.05
C PHE A 88 -10.26 -34.13 -12.20
N SER A 89 -9.54 -34.79 -13.12
CA SER A 89 -9.64 -36.25 -13.27
C SER A 89 -9.07 -37.04 -12.10
N LEU A 90 -8.10 -36.48 -11.36
CA LEU A 90 -7.46 -37.14 -10.22
C LEU A 90 -8.20 -36.90 -8.88
N LEU A 91 -9.10 -35.93 -8.85
CA LEU A 91 -9.93 -35.60 -7.70
C LEU A 91 -11.20 -36.44 -7.59
N ASN A 92 -11.66 -37.02 -8.70
CA ASN A 92 -12.82 -37.90 -8.79
C ASN A 92 -12.41 -39.37 -8.73
#